data_AF-A0A8C7ECZ5-F1
#
_entry.id   AF-A0A8C7ECZ5-F1
#
_cell.length_a   1.000
_cell.length_b   1.000
_cell.length_c   1.000
_cell.angle_alpha   90.00
_cell.angle_beta   90.00
_cell.angle_gamma   90.00
#
_symmetry.space_group_name_H-M   'P 1'
#
loop_
_entity.id
_entity.type
_entity.pdbx_description
1 polymer ?
#
loop_
_entity_poly.entity_id
_entity_poly.type
_entity_poly.pdbx_seq_one_letter_code
_entity_poly.pdbx_strand_id
1 'polypeptide(L)'
;GLPGPQGPPGPGPPGTPGLIGSPGAKGEPGDFSYDSILKGEKGDPGFPGQPGLSGEKGEKGSAGLPGMPGAPGIPGLKGEPGFAGPPGPKGSQGLPGLPGSAMEGPKGDRGPQGQPGLPGNSLSLKLSLPGPTGPPGPPGLKGAKGEQGSDGWPGTPGGPGGKGDPGFQGLPRLYETFFLLGPRGLPGPPGPEGLPGAMGPPGAASVAHGFLVTRHSQTIEEPQCPSGTRLIYHGYSLLYVQGNERAHGQDLGTAGSCLRKFSTMPFLFCNINNVCNFASRNDYSYWLSTPEPMPMSMAPITGDNIRPFISRCAVCEAPAMVIAVHSQTIQIPQCPEGWSSLWIGYSFVMHTSAGAEGSGQALASPGSCLEEFRSAPFIECHGRGTCNYYANAYSFWLATIERHEMFKKPTPSTLKAGDLRSNVSRCQVCMRRT
;
A
#
# COMPACT_ATOMS: atom_id res chain seq x y z
N GLY A 1 -29.99 -38.90 21.49
CA GLY A 1 -30.25 -39.84 20.37
C GLY A 1 -28.94 -40.51 19.99
N LEU A 2 -28.97 -41.77 19.57
CA LEU A 2 -27.78 -42.48 19.09
C LEU A 2 -27.25 -41.81 17.80
N PRO A 3 -25.92 -41.72 17.58
CA PRO A 3 -25.36 -41.16 16.36
C PRO A 3 -25.82 -41.92 15.12
N GLY A 4 -26.17 -41.19 14.05
CA GLY A 4 -26.53 -41.79 12.77
C GLY A 4 -25.34 -42.49 12.09
N PRO A 5 -25.57 -43.55 11.30
CA PRO A 5 -24.50 -44.28 10.64
C PRO A 5 -23.76 -43.41 9.61
N GLN A 6 -22.45 -43.62 9.50
CA GLN A 6 -21.56 -42.90 8.59
C GLN A 6 -21.94 -43.17 7.12
N GLY A 7 -22.04 -42.11 6.32
CA GLY A 7 -22.32 -42.23 4.89
C GLY A 7 -21.16 -42.86 4.11
N PRO A 8 -21.43 -43.62 3.02
CA PRO A 8 -20.38 -44.24 2.22
C PRO A 8 -19.49 -43.20 1.52
N PRO A 9 -18.20 -43.49 1.29
CA PRO A 9 -17.30 -42.60 0.55
C PRO A 9 -17.83 -42.35 -0.87
N GLY A 10 -17.98 -41.08 -1.26
CA GLY A 10 -18.33 -40.72 -2.62
C GLY A 10 -17.17 -40.97 -3.60
N PRO A 11 -17.44 -41.31 -4.87
CA PRO A 11 -16.40 -41.43 -5.87
C PRO A 11 -15.71 -40.08 -6.10
N GLY A 12 -14.37 -40.10 -6.12
CA GLY A 12 -13.56 -38.91 -6.41
C GLY A 12 -13.76 -38.41 -7.85
N PRO A 13 -13.46 -37.14 -8.14
CA PRO A 13 -13.58 -36.58 -9.48
C PRO A 13 -12.68 -37.35 -10.48
N PRO A 14 -13.09 -37.49 -11.75
CA PRO A 14 -12.25 -38.09 -12.78
C PRO A 14 -10.90 -37.36 -12.91
N GLY A 15 -9.82 -38.11 -13.12
CA GLY A 15 -8.50 -37.54 -13.38
C GLY A 15 -8.50 -36.71 -14.67
N THR A 16 -7.71 -35.65 -14.71
CA THR A 16 -7.62 -34.77 -15.88
C THR A 16 -6.96 -35.49 -17.06
N PRO A 17 -7.41 -35.25 -18.31
CA PRO A 17 -6.75 -35.78 -19.50
C PRO A 17 -5.27 -35.37 -19.56
N GLY A 18 -4.40 -36.28 -20.01
CA GLY A 18 -2.98 -35.99 -20.21
C GLY A 18 -2.76 -34.92 -21.28
N LEU A 19 -1.69 -34.14 -21.14
CA LEU A 19 -1.34 -33.08 -22.09
C LEU A 19 -0.92 -33.68 -23.44
N ILE A 20 -1.39 -33.08 -24.54
CA ILE A 20 -0.99 -33.45 -25.90
C ILE A 20 0.51 -33.13 -26.08
N GLY A 21 1.29 -34.11 -26.56
CA GLY A 21 2.71 -33.93 -26.82
C GLY A 21 2.96 -32.81 -27.83
N SER A 22 3.97 -31.98 -27.57
CA SER A 22 4.34 -30.87 -28.45
C SER A 22 4.82 -31.36 -29.83
N PRO A 23 4.51 -30.63 -30.93
CA PRO A 23 5.06 -30.95 -32.25
C PRO A 23 6.60 -31.00 -32.24
N GLY A 24 7.19 -31.93 -33.00
CA GLY A 24 8.64 -32.06 -33.12
C GLY A 24 9.29 -30.79 -33.68
N ALA A 25 10.51 -30.49 -33.23
CA ALA A 25 11.25 -29.32 -33.70
C ALA A 25 11.52 -29.42 -35.22
N LYS A 26 11.45 -28.28 -35.91
CA LYS A 26 11.80 -28.18 -37.34
C LYS A 26 13.31 -28.37 -37.49
N GLY A 27 13.73 -29.22 -38.42
CA GLY A 27 15.15 -29.48 -38.69
C GLY A 27 15.91 -28.20 -39.06
N GLU A 28 17.16 -28.13 -38.62
CA GLU A 28 18.03 -26.98 -38.85
C GLU A 28 18.35 -26.80 -40.35
N PRO A 29 18.43 -25.56 -40.86
CA PRO A 29 18.94 -25.31 -42.21
C PRO A 29 20.41 -25.71 -42.32
N GLY A 30 20.79 -26.36 -43.43
CA GLY A 30 22.17 -26.76 -43.68
C GLY A 30 23.13 -25.57 -43.76
N ASP A 31 24.31 -25.73 -43.17
CA ASP A 31 25.39 -24.73 -43.14
C ASP A 31 26.11 -24.62 -44.50
N PHE A 32 26.37 -23.40 -44.96
CA PHE A 32 27.00 -23.13 -46.26
C PHE A 32 28.49 -22.82 -46.07
N SER A 33 29.37 -23.73 -46.49
CA SER A 33 30.80 -23.46 -46.66
C SER A 33 31.17 -23.33 -48.14
N TYR A 34 32.14 -22.46 -48.41
CA TYR A 34 32.52 -21.97 -49.73
C TYR A 34 33.57 -22.91 -50.37
N ASP A 35 33.15 -24.07 -50.90
CA ASP A 35 33.84 -24.68 -52.06
C ASP A 35 33.00 -25.81 -52.71
N SER A 36 32.84 -25.71 -54.03
CA SER A 36 32.60 -26.80 -55.00
C SER A 36 31.32 -27.69 -54.95
N ILE A 37 30.44 -27.43 -55.92
CA ILE A 37 29.59 -28.34 -56.73
C ILE A 37 29.36 -29.78 -56.20
N LEU A 38 28.42 -29.98 -55.28
CA LEU A 38 27.60 -31.19 -55.15
C LEU A 38 26.24 -30.80 -54.54
N LYS A 39 25.14 -31.32 -55.08
CA LYS A 39 23.77 -31.09 -54.61
C LYS A 39 23.64 -31.56 -53.16
N GLY A 40 23.50 -30.64 -52.21
CA GLY A 40 23.36 -30.96 -50.78
C GLY A 40 22.23 -31.96 -50.55
N GLU A 41 22.52 -33.03 -49.80
CA GLU A 41 21.54 -34.05 -49.45
C GLU A 41 20.43 -33.44 -48.58
N LYS A 42 19.19 -33.87 -48.83
CA LYS A 42 18.02 -33.43 -48.08
C LYS A 42 18.20 -33.87 -46.63
N GLY A 43 18.19 -32.92 -45.68
CA GLY A 43 18.29 -33.21 -44.25
C GLY A 43 17.24 -34.23 -43.81
N ASP A 44 17.65 -35.12 -42.91
CA ASP A 44 16.83 -36.23 -42.43
C ASP A 44 15.52 -35.75 -41.78
N PRO A 45 14.41 -36.51 -41.91
CA PRO A 45 13.17 -36.20 -41.20
C PRO A 45 13.40 -36.11 -39.69
N GLY A 46 12.87 -35.07 -39.05
CA GLY A 46 12.94 -34.92 -37.59
C GLY A 46 12.28 -36.11 -36.87
N PHE A 47 12.82 -36.45 -35.70
CA PHE A 47 12.33 -37.57 -34.89
C PHE A 47 10.86 -37.41 -34.49
N PRO A 48 10.08 -38.50 -34.40
CA PRO A 48 8.72 -38.46 -33.87
C PRO A 48 8.67 -37.84 -32.48
N GLY A 49 7.68 -36.98 -32.22
CA GLY A 49 7.47 -36.40 -30.90
C GLY A 49 7.24 -37.48 -29.84
N GLN A 50 7.72 -37.25 -28.61
CA GLN A 50 7.54 -38.20 -27.51
C GLN A 50 6.04 -38.39 -27.18
N PRO A 51 5.60 -39.60 -26.82
CA PRO A 51 4.25 -39.85 -26.34
C PRO A 51 3.92 -38.94 -25.14
N GLY A 52 2.70 -38.39 -25.11
CA GLY A 52 2.22 -37.62 -23.96
C GLY A 52 2.22 -38.46 -22.68
N LEU A 53 2.49 -37.81 -21.54
CA LEU A 53 2.48 -38.47 -20.23
C LEU A 53 1.06 -38.95 -19.88
N SER A 54 0.94 -40.19 -19.38
CA SER A 54 -0.33 -40.72 -18.88
C SER A 54 -0.85 -39.86 -17.73
N GLY A 55 -2.14 -39.51 -17.77
CA GLY A 55 -2.78 -38.74 -16.70
C GLY A 55 -2.70 -39.46 -15.35
N GLU A 56 -2.51 -38.68 -14.28
CA GLU A 56 -2.43 -39.24 -12.92
C GLU A 56 -3.76 -39.86 -12.48
N LYS A 57 -3.66 -40.98 -11.76
CA LYS A 57 -4.81 -41.69 -11.21
C LYS A 57 -5.43 -40.83 -10.10
N GLY A 58 -6.72 -40.50 -10.23
CA GLY A 58 -7.43 -39.70 -9.22
C GLY A 58 -7.31 -40.29 -7.81
N GLU A 59 -7.06 -39.43 -6.82
CA GLU A 59 -6.91 -39.83 -5.44
C GLU A 59 -8.22 -40.38 -4.85
N LYS A 60 -8.09 -41.34 -3.92
CA LYS A 60 -9.23 -41.93 -3.22
C LYS A 60 -9.82 -40.89 -2.26
N GLY A 61 -11.12 -40.61 -2.38
CA GLY A 61 -11.81 -39.67 -1.49
C GLY A 61 -11.59 -40.03 -0.01
N SER A 62 -11.29 -39.01 0.81
CA SER A 62 -11.10 -39.18 2.25
C SER A 62 -12.40 -39.55 2.96
N ALA A 63 -12.28 -40.29 4.07
CA ALA A 63 -13.43 -40.66 4.89
C ALA A 63 -14.11 -39.41 5.49
N GLY A 64 -15.44 -39.34 5.43
CA GLY A 64 -16.20 -38.24 6.01
C GLY A 64 -15.99 -38.14 7.53
N LEU A 65 -15.81 -36.93 8.04
CA LEU A 65 -15.65 -36.67 9.47
C LEU A 65 -16.86 -37.18 10.29
N PRO A 66 -16.65 -37.71 11.51
CA PRO A 66 -17.76 -38.07 12.39
C PRO A 66 -18.66 -36.87 12.66
N GLY A 67 -19.98 -37.08 12.64
CA GLY A 67 -20.94 -36.04 13.01
C GLY A 67 -20.71 -35.58 14.45
N MET A 68 -20.70 -34.26 14.68
CA MET A 68 -20.53 -33.69 16.00
C MET A 68 -21.68 -34.13 16.94
N PRO A 69 -21.40 -34.41 18.23
CA PRO A 69 -22.45 -34.71 19.20
C PRO A 69 -23.47 -33.57 19.26
N GLY A 70 -24.77 -33.91 19.21
CA GLY A 70 -25.83 -32.91 19.40
C GLY A 70 -25.71 -32.27 20.77
N ALA A 71 -25.85 -30.94 20.84
CA ALA A 71 -25.84 -30.19 22.08
C ALA A 71 -26.92 -30.72 23.06
N PRO A 72 -26.66 -30.74 24.38
CA PRO A 72 -27.68 -31.06 25.37
C PRO A 72 -28.91 -30.15 25.19
N GLY A 73 -30.10 -30.74 25.23
CA GLY A 73 -31.34 -29.98 25.19
C GLY A 73 -31.42 -28.99 26.36
N ILE A 74 -31.72 -27.73 26.05
CA ILE A 74 -31.87 -26.67 27.05
C ILE A 74 -33.05 -27.05 27.96
N PRO A 75 -32.92 -27.00 29.31
CA PRO A 75 -34.07 -27.16 30.20
C PRO A 75 -35.15 -26.14 29.86
N GLY A 76 -36.40 -26.58 29.76
CA GLY A 76 -37.52 -25.71 29.43
C GLY A 76 -37.63 -24.56 30.44
N LEU A 77 -37.63 -23.33 29.93
CA LEU A 77 -37.87 -22.15 30.76
C LEU A 77 -39.28 -22.22 31.34
N LYS A 78 -39.38 -22.02 32.65
CA LYS A 78 -40.64 -21.81 33.37
C LYS A 78 -41.36 -20.62 32.72
N GLY A 79 -42.60 -20.84 32.27
CA GLY A 79 -43.38 -19.81 31.57
C GLY A 79 -43.50 -18.54 32.40
N GLU A 80 -43.09 -17.41 31.83
CA GLU A 80 -43.31 -16.09 32.42
C GLU A 80 -44.79 -15.71 32.30
N PRO A 81 -45.34 -14.95 33.27
CA PRO A 81 -46.68 -14.39 33.16
C PRO A 81 -46.82 -13.54 31.90
N GLY A 82 -47.92 -13.71 31.15
CA GLY A 82 -48.15 -13.00 29.90
C GLY A 82 -48.11 -11.48 30.07
N PHE A 83 -47.33 -10.82 29.21
CA PHE A 83 -47.24 -9.36 29.17
C PHE A 83 -48.54 -8.73 28.69
N ALA A 84 -48.90 -7.59 29.29
CA ALA A 84 -49.96 -6.73 28.79
C ALA A 84 -49.58 -6.19 27.39
N GLY A 85 -50.55 -6.21 26.46
CA GLY A 85 -50.33 -5.77 25.08
C GLY A 85 -49.87 -4.30 25.01
N PRO A 86 -48.92 -3.96 24.12
CA PRO A 86 -48.40 -2.60 24.02
C PRO A 86 -49.47 -1.63 23.47
N PRO A 87 -49.47 -0.36 23.90
CA PRO A 87 -50.21 0.71 23.22
C PRO A 87 -49.72 0.85 21.77
N GLY A 88 -50.65 1.12 20.84
CA GLY A 88 -50.32 1.30 19.42
C GLY A 88 -49.29 2.42 19.17
N PRO A 89 -48.51 2.32 18.08
CA PRO A 89 -47.41 3.25 17.83
C PRO A 89 -47.92 4.67 17.60
N LYS A 90 -47.25 5.64 18.24
CA LYS A 90 -47.37 7.07 17.95
C LYS A 90 -46.50 7.39 16.73
N GLY A 91 -47.05 8.14 15.77
CA GLY A 91 -46.39 8.47 14.50
C GLY A 91 -45.01 9.11 14.67
N SER A 92 -44.11 8.82 13.73
CA SER A 92 -42.73 9.30 13.72
C SER A 92 -42.65 10.82 13.51
N GLN A 93 -41.93 11.50 14.40
CA GLN A 93 -41.43 12.85 14.21
C GLN A 93 -40.00 12.76 13.65
N GLY A 94 -39.68 13.58 12.64
CA GLY A 94 -38.44 13.50 11.87
C GLY A 94 -37.15 13.68 12.68
N LEU A 95 -36.06 13.11 12.16
CA LEU A 95 -34.72 13.12 12.74
C LEU A 95 -34.11 14.54 12.81
N PRO A 96 -33.53 14.94 13.96
CA PRO A 96 -32.64 16.11 14.05
C PRO A 96 -31.28 15.83 13.39
N GLY A 97 -30.70 16.85 12.74
CA GLY A 97 -29.39 16.78 12.07
C GLY A 97 -28.19 16.65 13.03
N LEU A 98 -27.09 16.12 12.50
CA LEU A 98 -25.82 15.84 13.21
C LEU A 98 -25.11 17.11 13.71
N PRO A 99 -24.35 17.05 14.83
CA PRO A 99 -23.56 18.18 15.36
C PRO A 99 -22.29 18.45 14.53
N GLY A 100 -22.03 19.72 14.21
CA GLY A 100 -20.74 20.16 13.66
C GLY A 100 -19.69 20.33 14.76
N SER A 101 -18.48 19.84 14.51
CA SER A 101 -17.30 20.01 15.36
C SER A 101 -16.75 21.44 15.26
N ALA A 102 -16.63 22.12 16.41
CA ALA A 102 -15.97 23.43 16.51
C ALA A 102 -14.45 23.23 16.69
N MET A 103 -13.65 23.75 15.76
CA MET A 103 -12.25 24.10 16.03
C MET A 103 -12.22 25.49 16.68
N GLU A 104 -11.52 25.62 17.81
CA GLU A 104 -11.25 26.90 18.47
C GLU A 104 -10.50 27.85 17.52
N GLY A 105 -11.03 29.06 17.32
CA GLY A 105 -10.32 30.15 16.65
C GLY A 105 -9.28 30.81 17.57
N PRO A 106 -8.25 31.47 17.01
CA PRO A 106 -7.17 32.07 17.79
C PRO A 106 -7.68 33.21 18.70
N LYS A 107 -7.11 33.29 19.90
CA LYS A 107 -7.38 34.32 20.92
C LYS A 107 -7.09 35.72 20.38
N GLY A 108 -8.06 36.63 20.43
CA GLY A 108 -7.92 38.01 19.98
C GLY A 108 -6.91 38.83 20.81
N ASP A 109 -6.20 39.73 20.13
CA ASP A 109 -5.17 40.59 20.71
C ASP A 109 -5.72 41.59 21.73
N ARG A 110 -4.87 41.93 22.70
CA ARG A 110 -5.18 42.83 23.83
C ARG A 110 -5.28 44.28 23.31
N GLY A 111 -6.40 44.95 23.61
CA GLY A 111 -6.62 46.35 23.21
C GLY A 111 -5.55 47.31 23.77
N PRO A 112 -5.28 48.44 23.10
CA PRO A 112 -4.24 49.38 23.50
C PRO A 112 -4.55 50.04 24.85
N GLN A 113 -3.49 50.29 25.63
CA GLN A 113 -3.56 50.91 26.95
C GLN A 113 -4.06 52.36 26.85
N GLY A 114 -5.01 52.74 27.71
CA GLY A 114 -5.60 54.08 27.74
C GLY A 114 -4.56 55.17 28.05
N GLN A 115 -4.74 56.34 27.45
CA GLN A 115 -3.84 57.49 27.59
C GLN A 115 -3.80 58.01 29.04
N PRO A 116 -2.63 58.45 29.55
CA PRO A 116 -2.52 59.10 30.86
C PRO A 116 -3.28 60.44 30.90
N GLY A 117 -4.01 60.69 32.00
CA GLY A 117 -4.70 61.97 32.22
C GLY A 117 -3.74 63.14 32.44
N LEU A 118 -4.10 64.31 31.89
CA LEU A 118 -3.38 65.58 32.05
C LEU A 118 -3.44 66.12 33.50
N PRO A 119 -2.38 66.78 34.00
CA PRO A 119 -2.30 67.27 35.38
C PRO A 119 -3.00 68.64 35.56
N GLY A 120 -3.84 68.76 36.58
CA GLY A 120 -4.56 69.97 36.97
C GLY A 120 -4.49 70.29 38.46
N ASN A 121 -3.76 71.37 38.75
CA ASN A 121 -3.67 72.22 39.94
C ASN A 121 -4.87 72.34 40.93
N SER A 122 -4.49 72.22 42.22
CA SER A 122 -4.92 72.94 43.44
C SER A 122 -6.39 73.27 43.77
N LEU A 123 -6.68 72.92 45.04
CA LEU A 123 -7.59 73.51 46.02
C LEU A 123 -9.06 73.04 46.08
N SER A 124 -9.43 72.75 47.33
CA SER A 124 -10.76 72.59 47.94
C SER A 124 -11.34 71.16 48.09
N LEU A 125 -11.61 70.83 49.35
CA LEU A 125 -12.19 69.60 49.86
C LEU A 125 -13.57 69.32 49.25
N LYS A 126 -13.80 68.09 48.79
CA LYS A 126 -14.99 67.27 49.10
C LYS A 126 -14.86 65.86 48.55
N LEU A 127 -15.24 64.90 49.38
CA LEU A 127 -15.33 63.47 49.15
C LEU A 127 -16.10 63.16 47.85
N SER A 128 -15.46 62.58 46.83
CA SER A 128 -16.10 62.14 45.59
C SER A 128 -16.06 60.62 45.47
N LEU A 129 -17.25 60.01 45.48
CA LEU A 129 -17.51 58.58 45.27
C LEU A 129 -16.90 58.09 43.94
N PRO A 130 -16.49 56.81 43.83
CA PRO A 130 -16.14 56.19 42.55
C PRO A 130 -17.29 56.36 41.55
N GLY A 131 -16.96 56.83 40.34
CA GLY A 131 -17.93 56.96 39.26
C GLY A 131 -18.57 55.60 38.92
N PRO A 132 -19.86 55.58 38.52
CA PRO A 132 -20.53 54.33 38.19
C PRO A 132 -19.79 53.60 37.06
N THR A 133 -19.66 52.28 37.20
CA THR A 133 -19.11 51.39 36.17
C THR A 133 -19.79 51.68 34.84
N GLY A 134 -19.01 51.91 33.78
CA GLY A 134 -19.53 52.15 32.44
C GLY A 134 -20.45 50.99 31.97
N PRO A 135 -21.46 51.28 31.14
CA PRO A 135 -22.36 50.24 30.63
C PRO A 135 -21.56 49.14 29.92
N PRO A 136 -21.98 47.85 30.03
CA PRO A 136 -21.38 46.76 29.25
C PRO A 136 -21.35 47.11 27.77
N GLY A 137 -20.23 46.81 27.10
CA GLY A 137 -20.10 47.02 25.66
C GLY A 137 -21.18 46.27 24.87
N PRO A 138 -21.60 46.78 23.71
CA PRO A 138 -22.61 46.11 22.89
C PRO A 138 -22.16 44.68 22.54
N PRO A 139 -23.09 43.71 22.47
CA PRO A 139 -22.78 42.35 22.03
C PRO A 139 -22.06 42.37 20.68
N GLY A 140 -21.00 41.56 20.55
CA GLY A 140 -20.24 41.45 19.31
C GLY A 140 -21.13 41.05 18.13
N LEU A 141 -20.86 41.63 16.96
CA LEU A 141 -21.58 41.32 15.72
C LEU A 141 -21.51 39.81 15.44
N LYS A 142 -22.67 39.20 15.23
CA LYS A 142 -22.78 37.78 14.85
C LYS A 142 -21.99 37.56 13.55
N GLY A 143 -21.04 36.62 13.58
CA GLY A 143 -20.22 36.29 12.42
C GLY A 143 -21.08 35.97 11.20
N ALA A 144 -20.64 36.43 10.03
CA ALA A 144 -21.32 36.18 8.76
C ALA A 144 -21.52 34.66 8.57
N LYS A 145 -22.74 34.28 8.15
CA LYS A 145 -23.05 32.90 7.77
C LYS A 145 -22.13 32.51 6.61
N GLY A 146 -21.37 31.42 6.75
CA GLY A 146 -20.54 30.90 5.67
C GLY A 146 -21.37 30.68 4.41
N GLU A 147 -20.83 31.07 3.25
CA GLU A 147 -21.49 30.86 1.97
C GLU A 147 -21.66 29.36 1.72
N GLN A 148 -22.90 28.95 1.42
CA GLN A 148 -23.24 27.59 1.05
C GLN A 148 -22.61 27.29 -0.32
N GLY A 149 -21.87 26.18 -0.42
CA GLY A 149 -21.36 25.72 -1.70
C GLY A 149 -22.50 25.54 -2.70
N SER A 150 -22.30 26.00 -3.94
CA SER A 150 -23.32 25.91 -4.99
C SER A 150 -23.64 24.45 -5.31
N ASP A 151 -24.91 24.07 -5.21
CA ASP A 151 -25.41 22.78 -5.67
C ASP A 151 -25.18 22.64 -7.19
N GLY A 152 -24.81 21.43 -7.64
CA GLY A 152 -24.66 21.14 -9.07
C GLY A 152 -25.99 21.30 -9.81
N TRP A 153 -25.94 21.90 -11.00
CA TRP A 153 -27.12 22.13 -11.83
C TRP A 153 -27.87 20.82 -12.13
N PRO A 154 -29.19 20.74 -11.85
CA PRO A 154 -30.01 19.63 -12.30
C PRO A 154 -30.03 19.57 -13.83
N GLY A 155 -29.95 18.36 -14.39
CA GLY A 155 -30.08 18.14 -15.84
C GLY A 155 -31.44 18.64 -16.36
N THR A 156 -31.45 19.23 -17.55
CA THR A 156 -32.66 19.76 -18.18
C THR A 156 -33.69 18.64 -18.41
N PRO A 157 -34.97 18.83 -18.02
CA PRO A 157 -36.03 17.87 -18.31
C PRO A 157 -36.15 17.62 -19.83
N GLY A 158 -36.31 16.36 -20.23
CA GLY A 158 -36.55 15.99 -21.62
C GLY A 158 -37.82 16.63 -22.17
N GLY A 159 -37.78 17.08 -23.43
CA GLY A 159 -38.93 17.70 -24.08
C GLY A 159 -40.17 16.78 -24.14
N PRO A 160 -41.40 17.33 -24.15
CA PRO A 160 -42.62 16.55 -24.26
C PRO A 160 -42.62 15.69 -25.53
N GLY A 161 -42.98 14.41 -25.39
CA GLY A 161 -43.11 13.50 -26.54
C GLY A 161 -44.14 13.99 -27.55
N GLY A 162 -43.85 13.79 -28.84
CA GLY A 162 -44.75 14.17 -29.94
C GLY A 162 -46.15 13.58 -29.76
N LYS A 163 -47.18 14.39 -30.03
CA LYS A 163 -48.59 13.98 -29.98
C LYS A 163 -48.82 12.89 -31.04
N GLY A 164 -49.33 11.73 -30.61
CA GLY A 164 -49.64 10.63 -31.53
C GLY A 164 -50.67 11.02 -32.58
N ASP A 165 -50.51 10.50 -33.79
CA ASP A 165 -51.40 10.76 -34.92
C ASP A 165 -52.85 10.35 -34.61
N PRO A 166 -53.87 11.12 -35.05
CA PRO A 166 -55.27 10.76 -34.89
C PRO A 166 -55.61 9.43 -35.56
N GLY A 167 -56.33 8.56 -34.85
CA GLY A 167 -56.75 7.25 -35.36
C GLY A 167 -57.66 7.34 -36.59
N PHE A 168 -57.53 6.38 -37.50
CA PHE A 168 -58.34 6.25 -38.72
C PHE A 168 -59.85 6.16 -38.40
N GLN A 169 -60.66 6.91 -39.15
CA GLN A 169 -62.13 6.86 -39.10
C GLN A 169 -62.66 5.49 -39.55
N GLY A 170 -63.61 4.92 -38.80
CA GLY A 170 -64.20 3.61 -39.05
C GLY A 170 -65.25 3.57 -40.16
N LEU A 171 -65.33 2.43 -40.85
CA LEU A 171 -66.44 2.03 -41.75
C LEU A 171 -67.47 1.15 -40.99
N PRO A 172 -68.77 1.18 -41.32
CA PRO A 172 -69.84 0.79 -40.39
C PRO A 172 -70.44 -0.62 -40.58
N ARG A 173 -70.83 -1.22 -39.42
CA ARG A 173 -71.93 -2.19 -39.11
C ARG A 173 -71.71 -3.67 -39.55
N LEU A 174 -72.06 -4.69 -38.74
CA LEU A 174 -73.33 -4.95 -38.06
C LEU A 174 -73.22 -5.88 -36.81
N TYR A 175 -74.12 -5.61 -35.84
CA TYR A 175 -74.77 -6.44 -34.79
C TYR A 175 -74.01 -7.07 -33.57
N GLU A 176 -74.61 -6.79 -32.39
CA GLU A 176 -74.66 -7.51 -31.09
C GLU A 176 -73.41 -7.63 -30.17
N THR A 177 -73.37 -6.72 -29.19
CA THR A 177 -73.15 -6.90 -27.74
C THR A 177 -72.20 -7.99 -27.21
N PHE A 178 -71.02 -7.58 -26.71
CA PHE A 178 -70.59 -7.73 -25.30
C PHE A 178 -69.26 -6.98 -25.08
N PHE A 179 -69.22 -6.12 -24.05
CA PHE A 179 -68.04 -5.37 -23.65
C PHE A 179 -67.05 -6.25 -22.89
N LEU A 180 -65.84 -6.43 -23.41
CA LEU A 180 -64.65 -6.75 -22.60
C LEU A 180 -63.51 -5.78 -22.98
N LEU A 181 -63.02 -5.09 -21.96
CA LEU A 181 -61.95 -4.10 -22.00
C LEU A 181 -60.70 -4.67 -22.69
N GLY A 182 -60.23 -4.02 -23.77
CA GLY A 182 -59.00 -4.43 -24.46
C GLY A 182 -57.80 -4.40 -23.52
N PRO A 183 -56.85 -5.36 -23.63
CA PRO A 183 -55.71 -5.44 -22.73
C PRO A 183 -54.90 -4.13 -22.78
N ARG A 184 -54.55 -3.63 -21.59
CA ARG A 184 -53.73 -2.43 -21.40
C ARG A 184 -52.41 -2.59 -22.16
N GLY A 185 -52.10 -1.66 -23.06
CA GLY A 185 -50.88 -1.69 -23.86
C GLY A 185 -49.64 -1.80 -22.97
N LEU A 186 -48.68 -2.64 -23.39
CA LEU A 186 -47.42 -2.83 -22.68
C LEU A 186 -46.68 -1.48 -22.55
N PRO A 187 -46.05 -1.18 -21.39
CA PRO A 187 -45.22 0.01 -21.25
C PRO A 187 -44.14 0.03 -22.33
N GLY A 188 -43.94 1.19 -22.96
CA GLY A 188 -42.90 1.36 -23.96
C GLY A 188 -41.51 1.07 -23.38
N PRO A 189 -40.56 0.59 -24.20
CA PRO A 189 -39.21 0.30 -23.74
C PRO A 189 -38.56 1.55 -23.11
N PRO A 190 -37.72 1.40 -22.06
CA PRO A 190 -36.94 2.50 -21.51
C PRO A 190 -36.19 3.24 -22.62
N GLY A 191 -36.18 4.57 -22.54
CA GLY A 191 -35.46 5.39 -23.50
C GLY A 191 -33.95 5.06 -23.48
N PRO A 192 -33.26 5.23 -24.62
CA PRO A 192 -31.82 4.95 -24.69
C PRO A 192 -31.06 5.82 -23.68
N GLU A 193 -30.01 5.24 -23.07
CA GLU A 193 -29.11 5.97 -22.17
C GLU A 193 -28.55 7.20 -22.88
N GLY A 194 -28.52 8.34 -22.18
CA GLY A 194 -27.97 9.58 -22.70
C GLY A 194 -26.50 9.40 -23.04
N LEU A 195 -26.06 9.99 -24.16
CA LEU A 195 -24.67 9.94 -24.60
C LEU A 195 -23.74 10.44 -23.48
N PRO A 196 -22.65 9.72 -23.16
CA PRO A 196 -21.65 10.19 -22.21
C PRO A 196 -21.18 11.59 -22.59
N GLY A 197 -21.12 12.49 -21.61
CA GLY A 197 -20.61 13.84 -21.82
C GLY A 197 -19.20 13.81 -22.41
N ALA A 198 -18.87 14.79 -23.27
CA ALA A 198 -17.55 14.88 -23.87
C ALA A 198 -16.47 14.89 -22.78
N MET A 199 -15.42 14.09 -22.98
CA MET A 199 -14.24 14.07 -22.11
C MET A 199 -13.74 15.52 -21.98
N GLY A 200 -13.57 15.99 -20.74
CA GLY A 200 -12.99 17.31 -20.50
C GLY A 200 -11.63 17.45 -21.19
N PRO A 201 -11.18 18.67 -21.51
CA PRO A 201 -9.85 18.86 -22.07
C PRO A 201 -8.83 18.17 -21.17
N PRO A 202 -7.80 17.51 -21.73
CA PRO A 202 -6.72 16.95 -20.93
C PRO A 202 -6.25 18.01 -19.95
N GLY A 203 -6.24 17.69 -18.66
CA GLY A 203 -5.62 18.57 -17.67
C GLY A 203 -4.23 18.93 -18.17
N ALA A 204 -3.82 20.19 -18.00
CA ALA A 204 -2.49 20.65 -18.41
C ALA A 204 -1.46 19.61 -17.94
N ALA A 205 -0.64 19.11 -18.87
CA ALA A 205 0.38 18.12 -18.57
C ALA A 205 1.15 18.60 -17.34
N SER A 206 1.06 17.86 -16.24
CA SER A 206 1.75 18.19 -15.02
C SER A 206 3.25 18.22 -15.33
N VAL A 207 3.83 19.41 -15.32
CA VAL A 207 5.27 19.68 -15.44
C VAL A 207 6.07 19.13 -14.24
N ALA A 208 5.49 18.21 -13.45
CA ALA A 208 6.14 17.55 -12.33
C ALA A 208 6.96 16.34 -12.82
N HIS A 209 8.06 16.58 -13.54
CA HIS A 209 9.13 15.59 -13.69
C HIS A 209 9.96 15.50 -12.39
N GLY A 210 9.30 15.31 -11.24
CA GLY A 210 9.96 15.13 -9.96
C GLY A 210 10.27 13.65 -9.75
N PHE A 211 11.41 13.18 -10.27
CA PHE A 211 11.90 11.86 -9.88
C PHE A 211 12.22 11.91 -8.38
N LEU A 212 11.97 10.82 -7.66
CA LEU A 212 12.31 10.74 -6.24
C LEU A 212 13.55 9.88 -6.06
N VAL A 213 14.44 10.34 -5.20
CA VAL A 213 15.57 9.55 -4.70
C VAL A 213 15.55 9.58 -3.18
N THR A 214 15.69 8.40 -2.58
CA THR A 214 15.76 8.27 -1.12
C THR A 214 17.18 7.92 -0.72
N ARG A 215 17.69 8.61 0.30
CA ARG A 215 19.03 8.41 0.85
C ARG A 215 18.91 8.04 2.33
N HIS A 216 19.70 7.05 2.75
CA HIS A 216 19.72 6.55 4.12
C HIS A 216 21.08 6.83 4.76
N SER A 217 21.09 7.43 5.96
CA SER A 217 22.33 7.79 6.64
C SER A 217 23.05 6.60 7.26
N GLN A 218 22.30 5.56 7.67
CA GLN A 218 22.78 4.49 8.55
C GLN A 218 23.33 5.05 9.88
N THR A 219 22.85 6.24 10.28
CA THR A 219 23.17 6.92 11.54
C THR A 219 21.92 7.59 12.11
N ILE A 220 22.04 8.17 13.31
CA ILE A 220 20.97 8.98 13.92
C ILE A 220 20.85 10.38 13.30
N GLU A 221 21.78 10.76 12.43
CA GLU A 221 21.82 12.08 11.80
C GLU A 221 21.07 12.06 10.47
N GLU A 222 20.40 13.16 10.15
CA GLU A 222 19.63 13.30 8.92
C GLU A 222 20.57 13.42 7.72
N PRO A 223 20.47 12.53 6.70
CA PRO A 223 21.35 12.60 5.55
C PRO A 223 21.02 13.80 4.68
N GLN A 224 22.04 14.46 4.13
CA GLN A 224 21.85 15.54 3.18
C GLN A 224 21.45 15.00 1.81
N CYS A 225 20.56 15.70 1.12
CA CYS A 225 20.24 15.40 -0.28
C CYS A 225 21.49 15.57 -1.17
N PRO A 226 21.71 14.67 -2.14
CA PRO A 226 22.87 14.76 -3.02
C PRO A 226 22.77 15.98 -3.96
N SER A 227 23.92 16.41 -4.49
CA SER A 227 24.03 17.58 -5.36
C SER A 227 23.07 17.51 -6.56
N GLY A 228 22.38 18.62 -6.82
CA GLY A 228 21.38 18.71 -7.90
C GLY A 228 19.99 18.17 -7.53
N THR A 229 19.76 17.79 -6.28
CA THR A 229 18.44 17.37 -5.78
C THR A 229 17.95 18.29 -4.65
N ARG A 230 16.64 18.32 -4.41
CA ARG A 230 16.01 19.17 -3.40
C ARG A 230 15.32 18.34 -2.32
N LEU A 231 15.53 18.68 -1.05
CA LEU A 231 14.89 18.00 0.07
C LEU A 231 13.36 18.18 0.04
N ILE A 232 12.63 17.08 0.23
CA ILE A 232 11.18 17.08 0.46
C ILE A 232 10.89 16.88 1.96
N TYR A 233 11.41 15.81 2.56
CA TYR A 233 11.25 15.53 3.99
C TYR A 233 12.28 14.51 4.52
N HIS A 234 12.41 14.48 5.85
CA HIS A 234 13.20 13.49 6.59
C HIS A 234 12.31 12.47 7.31
N GLY A 235 12.89 11.30 7.62
CA GLY A 235 12.20 10.23 8.32
C GLY A 235 13.14 9.19 8.91
N TYR A 236 12.59 8.01 9.17
CA TYR A 236 13.26 6.82 9.65
C TYR A 236 13.24 5.74 8.57
N SER A 237 14.34 4.99 8.49
CA SER A 237 14.63 4.03 7.43
C SER A 237 13.91 2.70 7.65
N LEU A 238 12.68 2.56 7.14
CA LEU A 238 11.93 1.31 7.10
C LEU A 238 12.53 0.38 6.03
N LEU A 239 12.79 -0.87 6.41
CA LEU A 239 13.27 -1.90 5.49
C LEU A 239 12.12 -2.81 5.03
N TYR A 240 11.44 -3.44 5.98
CA TYR A 240 10.27 -4.29 5.71
C TYR A 240 9.39 -4.48 6.95
N VAL A 241 8.20 -5.01 6.73
CA VAL A 241 7.28 -5.45 7.79
C VAL A 241 6.96 -6.93 7.59
N GLN A 242 6.64 -7.63 8.68
CA GLN A 242 6.19 -9.01 8.63
C GLN A 242 4.90 -9.13 9.45
N GLY A 243 3.81 -9.38 8.74
CA GLY A 243 2.48 -9.52 9.34
C GLY A 243 1.90 -10.88 8.99
N ASN A 244 1.33 -11.59 9.97
CA ASN A 244 0.84 -12.94 9.77
C ASN A 244 1.90 -13.85 9.11
N GLU A 245 3.13 -13.79 9.63
CA GLU A 245 4.30 -14.56 9.17
C GLU A 245 4.75 -14.29 7.73
N ARG A 246 4.18 -13.31 7.03
CA ARG A 246 4.58 -12.96 5.66
C ARG A 246 5.32 -11.63 5.61
N ALA A 247 6.51 -11.63 5.01
CA ALA A 247 7.27 -10.40 4.80
C ALA A 247 6.75 -9.57 3.61
N HIS A 248 6.84 -8.24 3.77
CA HIS A 248 6.63 -7.27 2.70
C HIS A 248 7.63 -6.12 2.83
N GLY A 249 8.55 -6.03 1.87
CA GLY A 249 9.62 -5.03 1.84
C GLY A 249 9.26 -3.73 1.17
N GLN A 250 9.99 -2.68 1.51
CA GLN A 250 10.05 -1.44 0.75
C GLN A 250 11.44 -1.34 0.11
N ASP A 251 11.49 -0.97 -1.17
CA ASP A 251 12.76 -0.71 -1.83
C ASP A 251 13.37 0.58 -1.23
N LEU A 252 14.60 0.48 -0.75
CA LEU A 252 15.31 1.56 -0.06
C LEU A 252 15.57 2.77 -0.97
N GLY A 253 15.53 2.62 -2.30
CA GLY A 253 15.63 3.75 -3.22
C GLY A 253 14.35 4.56 -3.34
N THR A 254 13.22 4.03 -2.85
CA THR A 254 11.89 4.65 -2.98
C THR A 254 11.47 5.37 -1.70
N ALA A 255 10.58 6.36 -1.81
CA ALA A 255 10.11 7.12 -0.66
C ALA A 255 9.38 6.27 0.41
N GLY A 256 8.89 5.09 0.04
CA GLY A 256 8.21 4.16 0.95
C GLY A 256 9.11 3.60 2.05
N SER A 257 10.42 3.55 1.83
CA SER A 257 11.41 3.19 2.85
C SER A 257 11.66 4.30 3.87
N CYS A 258 11.11 5.50 3.67
CA CYS A 258 11.35 6.65 4.54
C CYS A 258 10.07 7.11 5.23
N LEU A 259 9.79 6.55 6.41
CA LEU A 259 8.61 6.90 7.20
C LEU A 259 8.91 8.07 8.15
N ARG A 260 8.05 9.09 8.15
CA ARG A 260 8.22 10.28 9.01
C ARG A 260 8.20 9.96 10.51
N LYS A 261 7.50 8.89 10.91
CA LYS A 261 7.34 8.49 12.30
C LYS A 261 7.82 7.06 12.46
N PHE A 262 8.63 6.83 13.49
CA PHE A 262 9.03 5.51 13.92
C PHE A 262 7.97 4.90 14.83
N SER A 263 7.75 3.59 14.70
CA SER A 263 7.02 2.75 15.64
C SER A 263 7.54 1.33 15.48
N THR A 264 7.65 0.57 16.58
CA THR A 264 7.95 -0.87 16.47
C THR A 264 6.80 -1.64 15.80
N MET A 265 5.61 -1.03 15.74
CA MET A 265 4.44 -1.52 15.04
C MET A 265 3.82 -0.39 14.20
N PRO A 266 4.25 -0.19 12.94
CA PRO A 266 3.76 0.90 12.10
C PRO A 266 2.47 0.56 11.33
N PHE A 267 1.90 -0.63 11.53
CA PHE A 267 0.69 -1.09 10.83
C PHE A 267 -0.29 -1.78 11.78
N LEU A 268 -1.50 -2.02 11.27
CA LEU A 268 -2.56 -2.80 11.90
C LEU A 268 -3.15 -3.76 10.86
N PHE A 269 -3.90 -4.75 11.31
CA PHE A 269 -4.60 -5.66 10.41
C PHE A 269 -6.09 -5.68 10.75
N CYS A 270 -6.93 -5.83 9.73
CA CYS A 270 -8.38 -5.96 9.86
C CYS A 270 -8.83 -7.28 9.24
N ASN A 271 -9.86 -7.90 9.81
CA ASN A 271 -10.47 -9.11 9.28
C ASN A 271 -11.76 -8.81 8.50
N ILE A 272 -12.31 -9.84 7.87
CA ILE A 272 -13.56 -9.77 7.10
C ILE A 272 -14.80 -9.39 7.95
N ASN A 273 -14.69 -9.49 9.28
CA ASN A 273 -15.77 -9.16 10.21
C ASN A 273 -15.73 -7.69 10.64
N ASN A 274 -14.99 -6.83 9.92
CA ASN A 274 -14.78 -5.42 10.24
C ASN A 274 -14.16 -5.18 11.64
N VAL A 275 -13.33 -6.11 12.11
CA VAL A 275 -12.57 -5.96 13.36
C VAL A 275 -11.10 -5.74 13.04
N CYS A 276 -10.55 -4.63 13.52
CA CYS A 276 -9.14 -4.27 13.36
C CYS A 276 -8.39 -4.45 14.68
N ASN A 277 -7.17 -4.96 14.59
CA ASN A 277 -6.28 -5.19 15.72
C ASN A 277 -4.96 -4.47 15.50
N PHE A 278 -4.48 -3.79 16.54
CA PHE A 278 -3.20 -3.08 16.53
C PHE A 278 -2.30 -3.66 17.63
N ALA A 279 -1.07 -4.02 17.27
CA ALA A 279 -0.07 -4.56 18.20
C ALA A 279 -0.55 -5.71 19.11
N SER A 280 -1.60 -6.43 18.70
CA SER A 280 -2.26 -7.48 19.49
C SER A 280 -1.83 -8.89 19.09
N ARG A 281 -0.87 -8.99 18.16
CA ARG A 281 -0.29 -10.25 17.64
C ARG A 281 1.23 -10.12 17.57
N ASN A 282 1.90 -11.27 17.39
CA ASN A 282 3.34 -11.39 17.15
C ASN A 282 3.71 -11.02 15.70
N ASP A 283 3.53 -9.75 15.37
CA ASP A 283 3.96 -9.16 14.10
C ASP A 283 5.25 -8.34 14.31
N TYR A 284 5.97 -8.07 13.21
CA TYR A 284 7.32 -7.49 13.23
C TYR A 284 7.45 -6.30 12.28
N SER A 285 8.37 -5.41 12.61
CA SER A 285 8.89 -4.38 11.71
C SER A 285 10.41 -4.36 11.76
N TYR A 286 11.02 -3.99 10.64
CA TYR A 286 12.47 -4.01 10.49
C TYR A 286 12.94 -2.69 9.90
N TRP A 287 14.03 -2.18 10.48
CA TRP A 287 14.52 -0.84 10.21
C TRP A 287 16.02 -0.91 9.95
N LEU A 288 16.52 -0.13 8.99
CA LEU A 288 17.97 0.03 8.88
C LEU A 288 18.51 0.58 10.18
N SER A 289 19.67 0.07 10.60
CA SER A 289 20.24 0.39 11.90
C SER A 289 21.49 1.25 11.82
N THR A 290 21.89 1.75 12.97
CA THR A 290 23.04 2.64 13.16
C THR A 290 24.28 1.85 13.64
N PRO A 291 25.43 2.53 13.85
CA PRO A 291 26.62 1.90 14.42
C PRO A 291 26.52 1.56 15.90
N GLU A 292 25.40 1.87 16.56
CA GLU A 292 25.24 1.68 18.00
C GLU A 292 25.42 0.20 18.39
N PRO A 293 26.35 -0.12 19.32
CA PRO A 293 26.59 -1.49 19.72
C PRO A 293 25.39 -2.07 20.50
N MET A 294 25.16 -3.37 20.31
CA MET A 294 24.17 -4.10 21.10
C MET A 294 24.52 -4.02 22.60
N PRO A 295 23.52 -3.86 23.50
CA PRO A 295 23.79 -3.84 24.94
C PRO A 295 24.51 -5.11 25.39
N MET A 296 25.45 -4.98 26.33
CA MET A 296 26.19 -6.14 26.86
C MET A 296 25.30 -7.24 27.45
N SER A 297 24.08 -6.88 27.90
CA SER A 297 23.09 -7.83 28.41
C SER A 297 22.45 -8.70 27.33
N MET A 298 22.60 -8.34 26.05
CA MET A 298 21.91 -8.94 24.90
C MET A 298 20.36 -8.91 25.00
N ALA A 299 19.83 -8.16 25.97
CA ALA A 299 18.40 -8.07 26.23
C ALA A 299 17.71 -7.16 25.21
N PRO A 300 16.44 -7.44 24.86
CA PRO A 300 15.69 -6.58 23.96
C PRO A 300 15.58 -5.14 24.47
N ILE A 301 15.82 -4.19 23.56
CA ILE A 301 15.78 -2.75 23.82
C ILE A 301 14.33 -2.28 23.74
N THR A 302 13.92 -1.37 24.63
CA THR A 302 12.53 -0.88 24.73
C THR A 302 12.46 0.64 24.88
N GLY A 303 11.32 1.22 24.48
CA GLY A 303 11.03 2.64 24.67
C GLY A 303 12.00 3.57 23.94
N ASP A 304 12.33 4.70 24.55
CA ASP A 304 13.21 5.72 23.95
C ASP A 304 14.65 5.24 23.72
N ASN A 305 15.08 4.17 24.41
CA ASN A 305 16.39 3.56 24.22
C ASN A 305 16.54 2.91 22.83
N ILE A 306 15.46 2.73 22.07
CA ILE A 306 15.51 2.25 20.69
C ILE A 306 16.05 3.33 19.75
N ARG A 307 15.84 4.61 20.05
CA ARG A 307 16.16 5.74 19.15
C ARG A 307 17.59 5.73 18.60
N PRO A 308 18.65 5.47 19.42
CA PRO A 308 20.03 5.45 18.92
C PRO A 308 20.29 4.40 17.85
N PHE A 309 19.46 3.35 17.76
CA PHE A 309 19.63 2.22 16.85
C PHE A 309 18.96 2.41 15.49
N ILE A 310 18.10 3.42 15.32
CA ILE A 310 17.29 3.58 14.09
C ILE A 310 17.92 4.60 13.14
N SER A 311 18.22 4.15 11.92
CA SER A 311 18.75 4.98 10.84
C SER A 311 17.75 6.05 10.38
N ARG A 312 18.27 7.23 10.01
CA ARG A 312 17.49 8.31 9.38
C ARG A 312 17.56 8.24 7.86
N CYS A 313 16.59 8.89 7.22
CA CYS A 313 16.51 9.00 5.77
C CYS A 313 16.06 10.38 5.31
N ALA A 314 16.35 10.69 4.06
CA ALA A 314 15.89 11.88 3.35
C ALA A 314 15.28 11.48 2.01
N VAL A 315 14.10 12.02 1.71
CA VAL A 315 13.49 11.91 0.39
C VAL A 315 13.75 13.22 -0.36
N CYS A 316 14.37 13.10 -1.53
CA CYS A 316 14.81 14.22 -2.33
C CYS A 316 14.15 14.15 -3.72
N GLU A 317 13.77 15.31 -4.24
CA GLU A 317 13.31 15.52 -5.60
C GLU A 317 14.51 15.68 -6.53
N ALA A 318 14.57 14.88 -7.57
CA ALA A 318 15.61 14.88 -8.59
C ALA A 318 15.04 15.34 -9.95
N PRO A 319 15.82 16.12 -10.73
CA PRO A 319 15.41 16.60 -12.05
C PRO A 319 15.38 15.50 -13.12
N ALA A 320 15.99 14.35 -12.84
CA ALA A 320 16.15 13.25 -13.78
C ALA A 320 16.13 11.89 -13.07
N MET A 321 16.03 10.83 -13.85
CA MET A 321 16.07 9.46 -13.34
C MET A 321 17.41 9.14 -12.66
N VAL A 322 17.34 8.33 -11.61
CA VAL A 322 18.47 7.88 -10.80
C VAL A 322 18.54 6.35 -10.84
N ILE A 323 19.74 5.80 -11.02
CA ILE A 323 20.01 4.35 -11.06
C ILE A 323 21.22 3.98 -10.22
N ALA A 324 21.31 2.72 -9.81
CA ALA A 324 22.53 2.12 -9.27
C ALA A 324 23.24 1.28 -10.35
N VAL A 325 24.58 1.34 -10.36
CA VAL A 325 25.45 0.46 -11.15
C VAL A 325 26.37 -0.32 -10.22
N HIS A 326 26.64 -1.59 -10.54
CA HIS A 326 27.42 -2.51 -9.72
C HIS A 326 28.65 -3.02 -10.47
N SER A 327 29.79 -3.13 -9.80
CA SER A 327 31.04 -3.55 -10.46
C SER A 327 31.28 -5.05 -10.41
N GLN A 328 30.69 -5.77 -9.45
CA GLN A 328 31.07 -7.15 -9.09
C GLN A 328 32.59 -7.29 -8.82
N THR A 329 33.22 -6.21 -8.38
CA THR A 329 34.64 -6.15 -7.98
C THR A 329 34.80 -5.20 -6.80
N ILE A 330 36.01 -5.10 -6.24
CA ILE A 330 36.36 -4.11 -5.21
C ILE A 330 36.49 -2.68 -5.76
N GLN A 331 36.51 -2.51 -7.09
CA GLN A 331 36.64 -1.21 -7.74
C GLN A 331 35.28 -0.54 -7.88
N ILE A 332 35.24 0.79 -7.80
CA ILE A 332 34.01 1.58 -7.97
C ILE A 332 33.63 1.56 -9.47
N PRO A 333 32.41 1.10 -9.83
CA PRO A 333 31.97 1.11 -11.22
C PRO A 333 31.74 2.54 -11.70
N GLN A 334 32.09 2.85 -12.95
CA GLN A 334 31.86 4.19 -13.50
C GLN A 334 30.38 4.41 -13.84
N CYS A 335 29.89 5.63 -13.64
CA CYS A 335 28.58 6.02 -14.15
C CYS A 335 28.55 5.94 -15.69
N PRO A 336 27.39 5.60 -16.30
CA PRO A 336 27.26 5.60 -17.75
C PRO A 336 27.49 6.99 -18.36
N GLU A 337 27.83 7.02 -19.65
CA GLU A 337 28.04 8.27 -20.38
C GLU A 337 26.76 9.14 -20.35
N GLY A 338 26.92 10.43 -20.02
CA GLY A 338 25.80 11.36 -19.83
C GLY A 338 25.17 11.34 -18.43
N TRP A 339 25.77 10.63 -17.46
CA TRP A 339 25.30 10.60 -16.07
C TRP A 339 26.29 11.28 -15.11
N SER A 340 25.79 11.74 -13.97
CA SER A 340 26.57 12.33 -12.87
C SER A 340 26.45 11.46 -11.62
N SER A 341 27.54 11.35 -10.86
CA SER A 341 27.56 10.63 -9.59
C SER A 341 26.75 11.35 -8.51
N LEU A 342 25.98 10.60 -7.73
CA LEU A 342 25.39 11.06 -6.48
C LEU A 342 26.18 10.56 -5.26
N TRP A 343 26.35 9.25 -5.12
CA TRP A 343 27.16 8.62 -4.06
C TRP A 343 27.70 7.26 -4.49
N ILE A 344 28.59 6.69 -3.68
CA ILE A 344 29.19 5.37 -3.86
C ILE A 344 28.87 4.49 -2.66
N GLY A 345 28.92 3.17 -2.82
CA GLY A 345 28.57 2.27 -1.73
C GLY A 345 28.97 0.82 -1.96
N TYR A 346 28.23 -0.06 -1.31
CA TYR A 346 28.32 -1.51 -1.35
C TYR A 346 27.02 -2.11 -1.86
N SER A 347 27.14 -3.19 -2.63
CA SER A 347 26.03 -3.80 -3.36
C SER A 347 25.17 -4.68 -2.46
N PHE A 348 24.08 -4.12 -1.92
CA PHE A 348 23.11 -4.78 -1.06
C PHE A 348 21.97 -5.39 -1.87
N VAL A 349 21.68 -6.68 -1.65
CA VAL A 349 20.72 -7.42 -2.49
C VAL A 349 19.47 -7.79 -1.74
N MET A 350 19.60 -8.46 -0.60
CA MET A 350 18.48 -8.97 0.18
C MET A 350 18.86 -9.22 1.63
N HIS A 351 17.87 -9.55 2.44
CA HIS A 351 18.03 -9.83 3.87
C HIS A 351 16.96 -10.82 4.34
N THR A 352 17.23 -11.53 5.43
CA THR A 352 16.28 -12.42 6.09
C THR A 352 16.41 -12.33 7.61
N SER A 353 15.33 -12.61 8.35
CA SER A 353 15.36 -12.67 9.83
C SER A 353 14.41 -13.75 10.38
N ALA A 354 13.38 -13.37 11.16
CA ALA A 354 12.45 -14.30 11.79
C ALA A 354 11.71 -15.16 10.75
N GLY A 355 11.75 -16.48 10.94
CA GLY A 355 11.13 -17.45 10.02
C GLY A 355 11.83 -17.58 8.67
N ALA A 356 13.07 -17.07 8.52
CA ALA A 356 13.78 -16.93 7.24
C ALA A 356 13.02 -16.10 6.19
N GLU A 357 12.01 -15.36 6.63
CA GLU A 357 11.30 -14.37 5.82
C GLU A 357 12.16 -13.12 5.66
N GLY A 358 11.89 -12.37 4.59
CA GLY A 358 12.64 -11.17 4.29
C GLY A 358 12.23 -10.55 2.96
N SER A 359 13.05 -9.62 2.48
CA SER A 359 12.83 -8.95 1.21
C SER A 359 14.14 -8.59 0.51
N GLY A 360 14.04 -8.00 -0.67
CA GLY A 360 15.18 -7.66 -1.52
C GLY A 360 15.10 -6.24 -2.06
N GLN A 361 16.18 -5.83 -2.71
CA GLN A 361 16.33 -4.56 -3.41
C GLN A 361 16.38 -4.82 -4.91
N ALA A 362 15.79 -3.93 -5.72
CA ALA A 362 16.05 -3.96 -7.14
C ALA A 362 17.49 -3.50 -7.39
N LEU A 363 18.30 -4.28 -8.10
CA LEU A 363 19.71 -3.93 -8.35
C LEU A 363 19.89 -2.63 -9.15
N ALA A 364 18.89 -2.20 -9.93
CA ALA A 364 18.91 -0.90 -10.60
C ALA A 364 18.51 0.28 -9.69
N SER A 365 17.91 0.00 -8.53
CA SER A 365 17.44 1.02 -7.59
C SER A 365 18.60 1.57 -6.77
N PRO A 366 18.60 2.87 -6.39
CA PRO A 366 19.54 3.40 -5.40
C PRO A 366 19.58 2.62 -4.08
N GLY A 367 18.49 1.92 -3.73
CA GLY A 367 18.37 1.10 -2.53
C GLY A 367 19.31 -0.12 -2.47
N SER A 368 19.79 -0.60 -3.63
CA SER A 368 20.80 -1.66 -3.69
C SER A 368 22.21 -1.16 -3.38
N CYS A 369 22.40 0.14 -3.15
CA CYS A 369 23.72 0.75 -2.96
C CYS A 369 23.85 1.50 -1.63
N LEU A 370 24.07 0.74 -0.54
CA LEU A 370 24.28 1.28 0.80
C LEU A 370 25.68 1.89 0.93
N GLU A 371 25.76 3.10 1.49
CA GLU A 371 27.02 3.85 1.63
C GLU A 371 27.97 3.19 2.63
N GLU A 372 27.44 2.63 3.72
CA GLU A 372 28.21 1.91 4.73
C GLU A 372 27.95 0.40 4.69
N PHE A 373 29.03 -0.38 4.59
CA PHE A 373 28.96 -1.82 4.78
C PHE A 373 28.77 -2.18 6.26
N ARG A 374 27.78 -3.03 6.54
CA ARG A 374 27.52 -3.61 7.86
C ARG A 374 27.15 -5.07 7.69
N SER A 375 27.70 -5.96 8.51
CA SER A 375 27.24 -7.36 8.54
C SER A 375 25.80 -7.49 9.04
N ALA A 376 25.41 -6.63 9.99
CA ALA A 376 24.05 -6.47 10.50
C ALA A 376 23.53 -5.04 10.20
N PRO A 377 23.01 -4.77 8.98
CA PRO A 377 22.58 -3.44 8.57
C PRO A 377 21.18 -3.05 9.06
N PHE A 378 20.47 -3.94 9.75
CA PHE A 378 19.10 -3.73 10.21
C PHE A 378 18.84 -4.35 11.58
N ILE A 379 17.84 -3.81 12.27
CA ILE A 379 17.36 -4.28 13.58
C ILE A 379 15.91 -4.79 13.48
N GLU A 380 15.60 -5.84 14.23
CA GLU A 380 14.25 -6.43 14.29
C GLU A 380 13.46 -5.85 15.45
N CYS A 381 12.23 -5.39 15.19
CA CYS A 381 11.32 -4.81 16.17
C CYS A 381 9.99 -5.56 16.20
N HIS A 382 9.35 -5.60 17.38
CA HIS A 382 8.13 -6.36 17.63
C HIS A 382 6.95 -5.46 18.03
N GLY A 383 5.74 -5.98 17.85
CA GLY A 383 4.49 -5.37 18.32
C GLY A 383 4.48 -4.98 19.81
N ARG A 384 5.16 -5.77 20.65
CA ARG A 384 5.28 -5.52 22.10
C ARG A 384 6.22 -4.36 22.51
N GLY A 385 6.77 -3.61 21.55
CA GLY A 385 7.64 -2.47 21.83
C GLY A 385 9.11 -2.81 22.08
N THR A 386 9.57 -3.98 21.64
CA THR A 386 10.96 -4.45 21.81
C THR A 386 11.70 -4.51 20.48
N CYS A 387 12.96 -4.09 20.43
CA CYS A 387 13.86 -4.31 19.30
C CYS A 387 15.14 -5.03 19.72
N ASN A 388 15.68 -5.88 18.84
CA ASN A 388 16.96 -6.54 19.08
C ASN A 388 17.64 -7.01 17.79
N TYR A 389 18.92 -7.39 17.91
CA TYR A 389 19.62 -8.17 16.88
C TYR A 389 19.56 -9.64 17.23
N TYR A 390 19.29 -10.48 16.22
CA TYR A 390 19.22 -11.93 16.38
C TYR A 390 20.24 -12.62 15.48
N ALA A 391 20.68 -13.81 15.89
CA ALA A 391 21.73 -14.56 15.19
C ALA A 391 21.31 -15.05 13.78
N ASN A 392 20.00 -15.15 13.52
CA ASN A 392 19.40 -15.50 12.23
C ASN A 392 19.16 -14.28 11.33
N ALA A 393 19.56 -13.07 11.74
CA ALA A 393 19.50 -11.89 10.89
C ALA A 393 20.66 -11.93 9.89
N TYR A 394 20.34 -12.21 8.63
CA TYR A 394 21.33 -12.29 7.55
C TYR A 394 21.18 -11.13 6.57
N SER A 395 22.31 -10.62 6.10
CA SER A 395 22.40 -9.65 5.00
C SER A 395 23.15 -10.28 3.82
N PHE A 396 22.64 -10.07 2.61
CA PHE A 396 23.17 -10.64 1.39
C PHE A 396 23.66 -9.52 0.47
N TRP A 397 24.89 -9.68 0.00
CA TRP A 397 25.61 -8.68 -0.78
C TRP A 397 26.09 -9.31 -2.10
N LEU A 398 26.21 -8.53 -3.17
CA LEU A 398 26.83 -9.05 -4.39
C LEU A 398 28.31 -9.36 -4.13
N ALA A 399 28.73 -10.55 -4.52
CA ALA A 399 30.12 -10.98 -4.40
C ALA A 399 31.01 -10.39 -5.50
N THR A 400 32.32 -10.35 -5.24
CA THR A 400 33.33 -10.06 -6.26
C THR A 400 33.58 -11.28 -7.14
N ILE A 401 33.54 -11.11 -8.46
CA ILE A 401 33.74 -12.18 -9.43
C ILE A 401 34.79 -11.75 -10.46
N GLU A 402 35.83 -12.55 -10.62
CA GLU A 402 36.84 -12.32 -11.66
C GLU A 402 36.32 -12.83 -13.01
N ARG A 403 36.57 -12.07 -14.09
CA ARG A 403 36.01 -12.40 -15.42
C ARG A 403 36.41 -13.79 -15.93
N HIS A 404 37.62 -14.25 -15.59
CA HIS A 404 38.11 -15.56 -16.01
C HIS A 404 37.55 -16.73 -15.17
N GLU A 405 36.83 -16.43 -14.08
CA GLU A 405 36.23 -17.41 -13.16
C GLU A 405 34.70 -17.49 -13.30
N MET A 406 34.04 -16.68 -14.15
CA MET A 406 32.57 -16.57 -14.24
C MET A 406 31.83 -17.90 -14.45
N PHE A 407 32.44 -18.82 -15.20
CA PHE A 407 31.84 -20.12 -15.53
C PHE A 407 32.55 -21.30 -14.84
N LYS A 408 33.43 -21.00 -13.87
CA LYS A 408 34.10 -22.01 -13.06
C LYS A 408 33.35 -22.23 -11.75
N LYS A 409 33.64 -23.36 -11.09
CA LYS A 409 33.11 -23.64 -9.76
C LYS A 409 33.58 -22.55 -8.79
N PRO A 410 32.67 -21.85 -8.08
CA PRO A 410 33.07 -20.83 -7.11
C PRO A 410 33.93 -21.43 -5.99
N THR A 411 35.03 -20.75 -5.63
CA THR A 411 35.87 -21.12 -4.49
C THR A 411 35.16 -20.70 -3.19
N PRO A 412 34.78 -21.65 -2.31
CA PRO A 412 34.14 -21.32 -1.04
C PRO A 412 35.10 -20.52 -0.16
N SER A 413 34.60 -19.46 0.47
CA SER A 413 35.39 -18.61 1.37
C SER A 413 34.57 -18.27 2.61
N THR A 414 35.25 -18.27 3.77
CA THR A 414 34.70 -17.83 5.05
C THR A 414 35.49 -16.63 5.52
N LEU A 415 34.89 -15.44 5.43
CA LEU A 415 35.52 -14.18 5.80
C LEU A 415 35.23 -13.84 7.26
N LYS A 416 36.21 -13.21 7.93
CA LYS A 416 36.09 -12.71 9.30
C LYS A 416 36.27 -11.19 9.33
N ALA A 417 36.00 -10.58 10.49
CA ALA A 417 36.19 -9.15 10.71
C ALA A 417 37.61 -8.71 10.28
N GLY A 418 37.71 -7.58 9.59
CA GLY A 418 38.93 -7.11 8.92
C GLY A 418 38.87 -7.28 7.41
N ASP A 419 38.53 -8.49 6.95
CA ASP A 419 38.56 -8.86 5.53
C ASP A 419 37.18 -8.93 4.88
N LEU A 420 36.10 -8.69 5.62
CA LEU A 420 34.72 -8.82 5.10
C LEU A 420 34.47 -8.07 3.79
N ARG A 421 35.13 -6.92 3.59
CA ARG A 421 34.94 -6.06 2.41
C ARG A 421 35.68 -6.54 1.17
N SER A 422 36.62 -7.49 1.29
CA SER A 422 37.43 -7.95 0.16
C SER A 422 36.60 -8.62 -0.93
N ASN A 423 35.51 -9.30 -0.54
CA ASN A 423 34.63 -9.99 -1.48
C ASN A 423 33.27 -9.31 -1.65
N VAL A 424 33.12 -8.04 -1.27
CA VAL A 424 31.86 -7.30 -1.43
C VAL A 424 31.97 -6.35 -2.62
N SER A 425 31.08 -6.54 -3.59
CA SER A 425 30.96 -5.70 -4.78
C SER A 425 30.65 -4.25 -4.42
N ARG A 426 31.32 -3.32 -5.12
CA ARG A 426 31.03 -1.89 -5.02
C ARG A 426 29.93 -1.47 -5.98
N CYS A 427 29.34 -0.33 -5.67
CA CYS A 427 28.31 0.29 -6.50
C CYS A 427 28.47 1.81 -6.51
N GLN A 428 27.84 2.43 -7.50
CA GLN A 428 27.73 3.87 -7.64
C GLN A 428 26.30 4.22 -8.03
N VAL A 429 25.73 5.24 -7.40
CA VAL A 429 24.41 5.78 -7.74
C VAL A 429 24.60 6.98 -8.64
N CYS A 430 23.91 6.97 -9.77
CA CYS A 430 24.09 7.91 -10.86
C CYS A 430 22.76 8.55 -11.24
N MET A 431 22.77 9.84 -11.53
CA MET A 431 21.62 10.61 -12.05
C MET A 431 21.91 11.06 -13.48
N ARG A 432 20.92 10.99 -14.37
CA ARG A 432 21.10 11.44 -15.76
C ARG A 432 21.29 12.96 -15.79
N ARG A 433 22.27 13.46 -16.57
CA ARG A 433 22.45 14.90 -16.77
C ARG A 433 21.32 15.42 -17.67
N THR A 434 20.76 16.57 -17.32
CA THR A 434 19.66 17.25 -18.04
C THR A 434 20.11 18.61 -18.54
#